data_AF-A0A7V9UMR2-F1
#
_entry.id   AF-A0A7V9UMR2-F1
#
_cell.length_a   1.000
_cell.length_b   1.000
_cell.length_c   1.000
_cell.angle_alpha   90.00
_cell.angle_beta   90.00
_cell.angle_gamma   90.00
#
_symmetry.space_group_name_H-M   'P 1'
#
loop_
_entity.id
_entity.type
_entity.pdbx_description
1 polymer ?
#
loop_
_entity_poly.entity_id
_entity_poly.type
_entity_poly.pdbx_seq_one_letter_code
_entity_poly.pdbx_strand_id
1 'polypeptide(L)'
;MLKYRVRTLRRLSIVCILTVILSATSSIATTRTSAPQKMTAEEVVTKHLESIGTAEARAAIKSRLILGTAVGTFRLSGAGTSEGGSVMASQGSKSLIAVIYGNVEYPFEKMGFDGSTLTVGELKPGVRSTLAKFFMAHEMPFREGLMGGSLSAAWPLLNTANMTGKLKYAGTKKINGQKMHVLEYQAKNNAGLKTSLYFEEGTFRHVRTEYEKRLTQQMPSQPGVTQAQNESITKLLEEFSDFKAEKGLLLPHAYKIQLSIESLNLRVLQDWVFTLTTFSFNREIDNSEFDVRTSNKKS
;
A
#
# COMPACT_ATOMS: atom_id res chain seq x y z
N MET A 1 -24.13 -66.08 70.55
CA MET A 1 -24.11 -65.47 69.20
C MET A 1 -22.67 -65.05 68.91
N LEU A 2 -21.95 -65.82 68.08
CA LEU A 2 -21.52 -65.44 66.72
C LEU A 2 -20.67 -64.16 66.70
N LYS A 3 -19.40 -64.06 66.28
CA LYS A 3 -18.42 -64.93 65.57
C LYS A 3 -17.02 -64.41 66.01
N TYR A 4 -16.04 -65.23 66.40
CA TYR A 4 -15.03 -65.91 65.52
C TYR A 4 -14.44 -64.98 64.44
N ARG A 5 -13.12 -64.85 64.20
CA ARG A 5 -11.92 -65.51 64.74
C ARG A 5 -10.68 -64.87 64.04
N VAL A 6 -9.55 -64.83 64.76
CA VAL A 6 -8.19 -65.26 64.32
C VAL A 6 -7.42 -64.38 63.31
N ARG A 7 -6.34 -63.73 63.77
CA ARG A 7 -4.89 -64.13 63.69
C ARG A 7 -4.36 -64.07 62.24
N THR A 8 -3.16 -63.61 61.89
CA THR A 8 -1.80 -63.83 62.42
C THR A 8 -0.89 -62.98 61.52
N LEU A 9 -0.02 -62.07 61.99
CA LEU A 9 1.35 -62.24 62.51
C LEU A 9 2.38 -62.82 61.51
N ARG A 10 3.52 -62.10 61.39
CA ARG A 10 4.88 -62.45 60.87
C ARG A 10 5.20 -62.00 59.43
N ARG A 11 6.43 -61.60 59.04
CA ARG A 11 7.74 -61.27 59.68
C ARG A 11 8.69 -60.77 58.56
N LEU A 12 9.69 -59.95 58.95
CA LEU A 12 11.09 -59.87 58.49
C LEU A 12 11.51 -59.55 57.02
N SER A 13 12.41 -58.56 56.89
CA SER A 13 13.85 -58.68 56.49
C SER A 13 14.40 -57.92 55.26
N ILE A 14 15.51 -57.18 55.50
CA ILE A 14 16.82 -57.15 54.77
C ILE A 14 16.85 -56.44 53.38
N VAL A 15 17.41 -55.21 53.24
CA VAL A 15 18.83 -54.76 53.04
C VAL A 15 19.32 -54.72 51.56
N CYS A 16 20.08 -53.65 51.24
CA CYS A 16 21.06 -53.40 50.13
C CYS A 16 20.63 -52.39 49.03
N ILE A 17 21.18 -51.17 48.95
CA ILE A 17 22.50 -50.68 48.46
C ILE A 17 22.32 -49.93 47.10
N LEU A 18 23.12 -48.85 46.92
CA LEU A 18 23.53 -48.16 45.66
C LEU A 18 22.64 -47.05 45.09
N THR A 19 23.10 -45.79 45.22
CA THR A 19 23.25 -44.78 44.13
C THR A 19 23.85 -43.48 44.69
N VAL A 20 25.16 -43.25 44.51
CA VAL A 20 25.81 -42.35 43.53
C VAL A 20 25.49 -40.86 43.72
N ILE A 21 26.47 -40.14 44.26
CA ILE A 21 26.59 -38.68 44.29
C ILE A 21 26.96 -38.21 42.87
N LEU A 22 26.17 -37.32 42.25
CA LEU A 22 26.59 -36.59 41.04
C LEU A 22 26.13 -35.12 41.09
N SER A 23 27.12 -34.28 41.35
CA SER A 23 27.27 -32.84 41.06
C SER A 23 26.09 -32.07 40.45
N ALA A 24 25.59 -31.09 41.20
CA ALA A 24 24.78 -29.98 40.71
C ALA A 24 25.67 -28.94 39.99
N THR A 25 25.59 -28.90 38.66
CA THR A 25 26.04 -27.75 37.87
C THR A 25 24.84 -26.92 37.46
N SER A 26 24.65 -25.77 38.14
CA SER A 26 23.67 -24.77 37.75
C SER A 26 24.10 -24.10 36.44
N SER A 27 23.57 -24.60 35.32
CA SER A 27 23.63 -23.90 34.04
C SER A 27 22.68 -22.70 34.09
N ILE A 28 23.24 -21.51 34.31
CA ILE A 28 22.55 -20.25 34.08
C ILE A 28 22.28 -20.18 32.57
N ALA A 29 21.02 -20.40 32.19
CA ALA A 29 20.57 -20.21 30.82
C ALA A 29 20.62 -18.71 30.51
N THR A 30 21.74 -18.25 29.94
CA THR A 30 21.84 -16.93 29.34
C THR A 30 20.85 -16.89 28.17
N THR A 31 19.68 -16.30 28.39
CA THR A 31 18.78 -15.90 27.31
C THR A 31 19.57 -14.97 26.40
N ARG A 32 20.07 -15.49 25.28
CA ARG A 32 20.58 -14.67 24.18
C ARG A 32 19.37 -13.87 23.68
N THR A 33 19.26 -12.63 24.11
CA THR A 33 18.42 -11.65 23.43
C THR A 33 19.01 -11.50 22.04
N SER A 34 18.49 -12.27 21.10
CA SER A 34 18.72 -12.09 19.67
C SER A 34 18.49 -10.60 19.38
N ALA A 35 19.51 -9.91 18.88
CA ALA A 35 19.32 -8.58 18.31
C ALA A 35 18.16 -8.71 17.29
N PRO A 36 17.15 -7.83 17.31
CA PRO A 36 15.96 -8.00 16.51
C PRO A 36 16.37 -8.21 15.05
N GLN A 37 16.12 -9.42 14.54
CA GLN A 37 16.51 -9.83 13.21
C GLN A 37 15.91 -8.80 12.24
N LYS A 38 16.78 -8.09 11.52
CA LYS A 38 16.37 -7.05 10.58
C LYS A 38 15.59 -7.75 9.47
N MET A 39 14.29 -7.46 9.37
CA MET A 39 13.43 -8.05 8.34
C MET A 39 14.01 -7.83 6.94
N THR A 40 13.78 -8.78 6.03
CA THR A 40 14.09 -8.60 4.61
C THR A 40 12.89 -8.04 3.85
N ALA A 41 13.10 -7.61 2.60
CA ALA A 41 11.99 -7.14 1.77
C ALA A 41 11.00 -8.29 1.47
N GLU A 42 11.54 -9.48 1.21
CA GLU A 42 10.79 -10.70 0.91
C GLU A 42 9.91 -11.13 2.08
N GLU A 43 10.43 -11.03 3.31
CA GLU A 43 9.64 -11.33 4.52
C GLU A 43 8.47 -10.34 4.68
N VAL A 44 8.68 -9.04 4.44
CA VAL A 44 7.60 -8.04 4.48
C VAL A 44 6.55 -8.32 3.41
N VAL A 45 6.97 -8.63 2.18
CA VAL A 45 6.06 -8.97 1.08
C VAL A 45 5.26 -10.25 1.40
N THR A 46 5.91 -11.27 1.95
CA THR A 46 5.26 -12.54 2.30
C THR A 46 4.14 -12.32 3.32
N LYS A 47 4.47 -11.64 4.43
CA LYS A 47 3.47 -11.31 5.46
C LYS A 47 2.39 -10.35 4.96
N HIS A 48 2.74 -9.43 4.07
CA HIS A 48 1.75 -8.57 3.43
C HIS A 48 0.77 -9.36 2.58
N LEU A 49 1.24 -10.32 1.77
CA LEU A 49 0.37 -11.17 0.97
C LEU A 49 -0.55 -12.02 1.84
N GLU A 50 -0.05 -12.57 2.95
CA GLU A 50 -0.86 -13.26 3.96
C GLU A 50 -1.93 -12.33 4.57
N SER A 51 -1.59 -11.05 4.81
CA SER A 51 -2.54 -10.06 5.33
C SER A 51 -3.69 -9.74 4.35
N ILE A 52 -3.47 -9.92 3.04
CA ILE A 52 -4.50 -9.72 2.01
C ILE A 52 -5.44 -10.92 1.95
N GLY A 53 -4.98 -12.16 2.18
CA GLY A 53 -5.81 -13.36 2.06
C GLY A 53 -4.99 -14.58 1.72
N THR A 54 -5.61 -15.75 1.51
CA THR A 54 -4.86 -16.97 1.15
C THR A 54 -4.30 -16.89 -0.28
N ALA A 55 -3.30 -17.72 -0.60
CA ALA A 55 -2.73 -17.76 -1.95
C ALA A 55 -3.79 -18.12 -3.01
N GLU A 56 -4.70 -19.04 -2.67
CA GLU A 56 -5.80 -19.48 -3.53
C GLU A 56 -6.80 -18.34 -3.77
N ALA A 57 -7.22 -17.63 -2.72
CA ALA A 57 -8.13 -16.50 -2.83
C ALA A 57 -7.54 -15.38 -3.70
N ARG A 58 -6.25 -15.05 -3.50
CA ARG A 58 -5.53 -14.06 -4.31
C ARG A 58 -5.41 -14.51 -5.77
N ALA A 59 -5.09 -15.78 -6.01
CA ALA A 59 -4.94 -16.32 -7.36
C ALA A 59 -6.26 -16.42 -8.13
N ALA A 60 -7.39 -16.60 -7.44
CA ALA A 60 -8.71 -16.72 -8.05
C ALA A 60 -9.25 -15.40 -8.64
N ILE A 61 -8.70 -14.26 -8.24
CA ILE A 61 -9.18 -12.93 -8.66
C ILE A 61 -8.25 -12.37 -9.74
N LYS A 62 -8.77 -12.23 -10.97
CA LYS A 62 -8.05 -11.76 -12.16
C LYS A 62 -8.40 -10.33 -12.57
N SER A 63 -9.61 -9.90 -12.24
CA SER A 63 -10.07 -8.53 -12.46
C SER A 63 -10.85 -8.03 -11.26
N ARG A 64 -10.88 -6.70 -11.11
CA ARG A 64 -11.55 -5.99 -10.03
C ARG A 64 -12.25 -4.77 -10.60
N LEU A 65 -13.51 -4.60 -10.24
CA LEU A 65 -14.31 -3.40 -10.44
C LEU A 65 -14.85 -2.98 -9.08
N ILE A 66 -14.47 -1.79 -8.65
CA ILE A 66 -14.79 -1.25 -7.33
C ILE A 66 -15.52 0.07 -7.55
N LEU A 67 -16.72 0.17 -7.00
CA LEU A 67 -17.56 1.36 -7.06
C LEU A 67 -17.67 2.00 -5.68
N GLY A 68 -17.87 3.31 -5.67
CA GLY A 68 -18.00 4.08 -4.45
C GLY A 68 -18.31 5.55 -4.73
N THR A 69 -17.97 6.39 -3.76
CA THR A 69 -17.98 7.84 -3.89
C THR A 69 -16.60 8.41 -3.62
N ALA A 70 -16.33 9.62 -4.09
CA ALA A 70 -15.15 10.36 -3.70
C ALA A 70 -15.44 11.85 -3.50
N VAL A 71 -14.76 12.44 -2.51
CA VAL A 71 -14.77 13.87 -2.22
C VAL A 71 -13.39 14.44 -2.55
N GLY A 72 -13.34 15.30 -3.57
CA GLY A 72 -12.19 16.13 -3.89
C GLY A 72 -12.20 17.41 -3.06
N THR A 73 -11.12 17.74 -2.35
CA THR A 73 -10.96 18.97 -1.57
C THR A 73 -9.73 19.73 -2.04
N PHE A 74 -9.92 20.99 -2.42
CA PHE A 74 -8.88 21.89 -2.91
C PHE A 74 -8.64 22.96 -1.85
N ARG A 75 -7.41 23.09 -1.34
CA ARG A 75 -7.09 24.01 -0.23
C ARG A 75 -6.16 25.14 -0.63
N LEU A 76 -5.16 24.84 -1.46
CA LEU A 76 -4.18 25.81 -1.97
C LEU A 76 -4.29 25.88 -3.50
N SER A 77 -4.25 27.09 -4.06
CA SER A 77 -4.43 27.35 -5.50
C SER A 77 -5.86 27.10 -6.03
N GLY A 78 -6.86 27.54 -5.25
CA GLY A 78 -8.29 27.30 -5.48
C GLY A 78 -8.89 26.57 -4.27
N ALA A 79 -9.92 27.14 -3.65
CA ALA A 79 -10.59 26.56 -2.49
C ALA A 79 -11.95 26.00 -2.89
N GLY A 80 -12.26 24.78 -2.48
CA GLY A 80 -13.57 24.18 -2.74
C GLY A 80 -13.61 22.69 -2.51
N THR A 81 -14.80 22.12 -2.66
CA THR A 81 -15.04 20.68 -2.58
C THR A 81 -15.93 20.24 -3.73
N SER A 82 -15.66 19.05 -4.26
CA SER A 82 -16.52 18.39 -5.25
C SER A 82 -16.75 16.95 -4.82
N GLU A 83 -18.00 16.50 -4.82
CA GLU A 83 -18.38 15.13 -4.50
C GLU A 83 -18.97 14.44 -5.73
N GLY A 84 -18.70 13.15 -5.86
CA GLY A 84 -19.06 12.40 -7.05
C GLY A 84 -18.97 10.88 -6.89
N GLY A 85 -19.52 10.16 -7.86
CA GLY A 85 -19.35 8.71 -7.96
C GLY A 85 -17.93 8.37 -8.39
N SER A 86 -17.36 7.32 -7.79
CA SER A 86 -16.00 6.85 -8.11
C SER A 86 -16.01 5.42 -8.63
N VAL A 87 -15.10 5.15 -9.57
CA VAL A 87 -14.85 3.82 -10.13
C VAL A 87 -13.35 3.55 -10.09
N MET A 88 -12.98 2.39 -9.60
CA MET A 88 -11.65 1.82 -9.78
C MET A 88 -11.79 0.48 -10.51
N ALA A 89 -11.00 0.28 -11.57
CA ALA A 89 -11.05 -0.93 -12.36
C ALA A 89 -9.63 -1.43 -12.64
N SER A 90 -9.42 -2.75 -12.68
CA SER A 90 -8.12 -3.33 -13.04
C SER A 90 -8.27 -4.75 -13.58
N GLN A 91 -7.44 -5.09 -14.57
CA GLN A 91 -7.37 -6.41 -15.18
C GLN A 91 -5.97 -6.64 -15.78
N GLY A 92 -5.24 -7.63 -15.26
CA GLY A 92 -3.83 -7.82 -15.62
C GLY A 92 -3.00 -6.59 -15.25
N SER A 93 -2.23 -6.05 -16.20
CA SER A 93 -1.46 -4.81 -16.03
C SER A 93 -2.29 -3.53 -16.25
N LYS A 94 -3.56 -3.64 -16.63
CA LYS A 94 -4.43 -2.49 -16.90
C LYS A 94 -5.08 -1.97 -15.63
N SER A 95 -5.24 -0.65 -15.52
CA SER A 95 -5.90 -0.03 -14.37
C SER A 95 -6.58 1.29 -14.73
N LEU A 96 -7.64 1.64 -14.01
CA LEU A 96 -8.38 2.88 -14.15
C LEU A 96 -8.82 3.38 -12.79
N ILE A 97 -8.75 4.70 -12.61
CA ILE A 97 -9.38 5.43 -11.51
C ILE A 97 -10.15 6.59 -12.13
N ALA A 98 -11.45 6.65 -11.84
CA ALA A 98 -12.31 7.74 -12.27
C ALA A 98 -13.19 8.23 -11.12
N VAL A 99 -13.41 9.54 -11.08
CA VAL A 99 -14.42 10.20 -10.26
C VAL A 99 -15.20 11.13 -11.17
N ILE A 100 -16.53 11.05 -11.15
CA ILE A 100 -17.42 11.94 -11.90
C ILE A 100 -18.15 12.85 -10.91
N TYR A 101 -17.88 14.14 -11.00
CA TYR A 101 -18.48 15.17 -10.15
C TYR A 101 -19.67 15.84 -10.86
N GLY A 102 -20.58 16.41 -10.07
CA GLY A 102 -21.64 17.30 -10.57
C GLY A 102 -21.20 18.76 -10.78
N ASN A 103 -19.90 19.02 -10.88
CA ASN A 103 -19.34 20.39 -10.93
C ASN A 103 -18.94 20.77 -12.36
N VAL A 104 -19.42 21.91 -12.87
CA VAL A 104 -19.18 22.35 -14.25
C VAL A 104 -17.71 22.69 -14.53
N GLU A 105 -17.01 23.31 -13.58
CA GLU A 105 -15.61 23.72 -13.74
C GLU A 105 -14.62 22.58 -13.48
N TYR A 106 -15.07 21.56 -12.75
CA TYR A 106 -14.27 20.39 -12.41
C TYR A 106 -15.14 19.12 -12.47
N PRO A 107 -15.53 18.68 -13.68
CA PRO A 107 -16.55 17.64 -13.86
C PRO A 107 -16.06 16.23 -13.55
N PHE A 108 -14.76 15.98 -13.57
CA PHE A 108 -14.23 14.66 -13.25
C PHE A 108 -12.74 14.68 -12.93
N GLU A 109 -12.28 13.57 -12.38
CA GLU A 109 -10.91 13.10 -12.44
C GLU A 109 -10.90 11.75 -13.15
N LYS A 110 -10.13 11.58 -14.22
CA LYS A 110 -10.06 10.33 -14.98
C LYS A 110 -8.63 10.01 -15.35
N MET A 111 -8.16 8.83 -14.97
CA MET A 111 -6.86 8.27 -15.34
C MET A 111 -7.04 6.79 -15.69
N GLY A 112 -6.46 6.36 -16.80
CA GLY A 112 -6.50 4.98 -17.26
C GLY A 112 -5.18 4.56 -17.86
N PHE A 113 -4.76 3.33 -17.60
CA PHE A 113 -3.59 2.70 -18.17
C PHE A 113 -4.02 1.40 -18.86
N ASP A 114 -3.85 1.36 -20.18
CA ASP A 114 -4.30 0.26 -21.04
C ASP A 114 -3.33 -0.94 -21.07
N GLY A 115 -2.28 -0.90 -20.24
CA GLY A 115 -1.19 -1.88 -20.24
C GLY A 115 0.07 -1.39 -20.97
N SER A 116 -0.03 -0.29 -21.72
CA SER A 116 1.08 0.33 -22.44
C SER A 116 1.16 1.84 -22.21
N THR A 117 0.02 2.53 -22.29
CA THR A 117 -0.08 3.99 -22.32
C THR A 117 -0.94 4.49 -21.19
N LEU A 118 -0.44 5.49 -20.46
CA LEU A 118 -1.26 6.27 -19.54
C LEU A 118 -2.08 7.31 -20.32
N THR A 119 -3.36 7.34 -20.03
CA THR A 119 -4.31 8.32 -20.54
C THR A 119 -4.95 9.06 -19.38
N VAL A 120 -5.17 10.36 -19.56
CA VAL A 120 -5.81 11.23 -18.56
C VAL A 120 -6.88 12.06 -19.22
N GLY A 121 -7.96 12.35 -18.49
CA GLY A 121 -9.07 13.15 -18.98
C GLY A 121 -8.71 14.64 -19.13
N GLU A 122 -9.32 15.30 -20.12
CA GLU A 122 -9.29 16.75 -20.29
C GLU A 122 -10.59 17.36 -19.78
N LEU A 123 -10.52 18.27 -18.81
CA LEU A 123 -11.70 18.94 -18.25
C LEU A 123 -12.42 19.78 -19.33
N LYS A 124 -11.63 20.39 -20.21
CA LYS A 124 -12.01 21.04 -21.46
C LYS A 124 -10.84 20.92 -22.45
N PRO A 125 -11.02 21.10 -23.77
CA PRO A 125 -9.96 20.88 -24.75
C PRO A 125 -8.64 21.54 -24.36
N GLY A 126 -7.58 20.73 -24.22
CA GLY A 126 -6.23 21.16 -23.83
C GLY A 126 -6.03 21.49 -22.35
N VAL A 127 -7.07 21.44 -21.52
CA VAL A 127 -7.01 21.76 -20.09
C VAL A 127 -7.20 20.50 -19.26
N ARG A 128 -6.23 20.25 -18.37
CA ARG A 128 -6.20 19.12 -17.45
C ARG A 128 -6.10 19.59 -16.01
N SER A 129 -6.60 18.77 -15.10
CA SER A 129 -6.42 18.97 -13.66
C SER A 129 -4.95 18.91 -13.25
N THR A 130 -4.65 19.39 -12.05
CA THR A 130 -3.29 19.30 -11.49
C THR A 130 -2.89 17.84 -11.26
N LEU A 131 -3.82 16.98 -10.84
CA LEU A 131 -3.56 15.55 -10.66
C LEU A 131 -3.25 14.86 -12.00
N ALA A 132 -4.03 15.13 -13.04
CA ALA A 132 -3.77 14.60 -14.37
C ALA A 132 -2.39 15.05 -14.90
N LYS A 133 -2.02 16.32 -14.69
CA LYS A 133 -0.69 16.85 -15.06
C LYS A 133 0.43 16.16 -14.30
N PHE A 134 0.24 15.85 -13.01
CA PHE A 134 1.20 15.07 -12.22
C PHE A 134 1.44 13.70 -12.87
N PHE A 135 0.38 12.95 -13.17
CA PHE A 135 0.54 11.61 -13.76
C PHE A 135 1.10 11.64 -15.19
N MET A 136 0.80 12.67 -15.98
CA MET A 136 1.47 12.84 -17.29
C MET A 136 2.98 13.02 -17.15
N ALA A 137 3.45 13.76 -16.14
CA ALA A 137 4.87 13.92 -15.88
C ALA A 137 5.50 12.68 -15.20
N HIS A 138 4.66 11.88 -14.53
CA HIS A 138 5.06 10.76 -13.67
C HIS A 138 4.12 9.57 -13.87
N GLU A 139 4.21 8.90 -15.01
CA GLU A 139 3.32 7.76 -15.33
C GLU A 139 3.64 6.48 -14.53
N MET A 140 4.81 6.45 -13.87
CA MET A 140 5.34 5.28 -13.17
C MET A 140 4.34 4.62 -12.19
N PRO A 141 3.58 5.34 -11.35
CA PRO A 141 2.60 4.73 -10.44
C PRO A 141 1.58 3.84 -11.15
N PHE A 142 1.11 4.24 -12.34
CA PHE A 142 0.17 3.44 -13.14
C PHE A 142 0.90 2.36 -13.93
N ARG A 143 2.01 2.70 -14.58
CA ARG A 143 2.78 1.78 -15.44
C ARG A 143 3.33 0.57 -14.67
N GLU A 144 3.75 0.77 -13.42
CA GLU A 144 4.24 -0.30 -12.55
C GLU A 144 3.11 -0.97 -11.73
N GLY A 145 1.85 -0.55 -11.91
CA GLY A 145 0.70 -1.10 -11.18
C GLY A 145 0.64 -0.75 -9.69
N LEU A 146 1.37 0.28 -9.25
CA LEU A 146 1.47 0.68 -7.84
C LEU A 146 0.25 1.47 -7.36
N MET A 147 -0.36 2.23 -8.26
CA MET A 147 -1.51 3.08 -7.96
C MET A 147 -2.70 2.23 -7.45
N GLY A 148 -3.27 2.62 -6.32
CA GLY A 148 -4.37 1.92 -5.64
C GLY A 148 -3.90 0.75 -4.77
N GLY A 149 -2.61 0.43 -4.74
CA GLY A 149 -2.07 -0.61 -3.86
C GLY A 149 -2.80 -1.95 -4.01
N SER A 150 -3.11 -2.57 -2.87
CA SER A 150 -3.86 -3.83 -2.81
C SER A 150 -5.28 -3.77 -3.38
N LEU A 151 -5.83 -2.62 -3.78
CA LEU A 151 -7.10 -2.54 -4.52
C LEU A 151 -6.95 -2.94 -5.99
N SER A 152 -5.77 -2.73 -6.56
CA SER A 152 -5.48 -3.01 -7.97
C SER A 152 -5.09 -4.47 -8.18
N ALA A 153 -5.65 -5.12 -9.20
CA ALA A 153 -5.20 -6.42 -9.68
C ALA A 153 -3.79 -6.34 -10.33
N ALA A 154 -3.35 -5.13 -10.71
CA ALA A 154 -2.02 -4.87 -11.25
C ALA A 154 -0.95 -4.71 -10.15
N TRP A 155 -1.32 -4.79 -8.86
CA TRP A 155 -0.40 -4.61 -7.74
C TRP A 155 0.81 -5.54 -7.85
N PRO A 156 2.05 -5.02 -8.04
CA PRO A 156 3.19 -5.84 -8.40
C PRO A 156 3.58 -6.85 -7.32
N LEU A 157 3.20 -6.61 -6.06
CA LEU A 157 3.49 -7.56 -4.98
C LEU A 157 2.65 -8.83 -5.06
N LEU A 158 1.50 -8.82 -5.77
CA LEU A 158 0.70 -10.03 -6.00
C LEU A 158 1.42 -11.05 -6.90
N ASN A 159 2.37 -10.59 -7.72
CA ASN A 159 3.17 -11.43 -8.61
C ASN A 159 4.58 -10.84 -8.79
N THR A 160 5.43 -11.08 -7.79
CA THR A 160 6.81 -10.57 -7.77
C THR A 160 7.69 -11.11 -8.89
N ALA A 161 7.35 -12.27 -9.48
CA ALA A 161 8.10 -12.86 -10.60
C ALA A 161 8.02 -12.00 -11.88
N ASN A 162 6.93 -11.26 -12.06
CA ASN A 162 6.70 -10.39 -13.22
C ASN A 162 6.97 -8.92 -12.92
N MET A 163 7.48 -8.60 -11.73
CA MET A 163 7.76 -7.23 -11.32
C MET A 163 8.96 -6.67 -12.11
N THR A 164 8.80 -5.47 -12.66
CA THR A 164 9.85 -4.79 -13.41
C THR A 164 10.82 -4.02 -12.52
N GLY A 165 10.37 -3.56 -11.36
CA GLY A 165 11.20 -2.89 -10.36
C GLY A 165 11.88 -3.84 -9.37
N LYS A 166 12.63 -3.26 -8.43
CA LYS A 166 13.25 -3.94 -7.29
C LYS A 166 12.71 -3.40 -5.98
N LEU A 167 12.69 -4.23 -4.95
CA LEU A 167 12.34 -3.82 -3.59
C LEU A 167 13.57 -3.78 -2.72
N LYS A 168 13.64 -2.77 -1.86
CA LYS A 168 14.67 -2.65 -0.82
C LYS A 168 14.00 -2.39 0.51
N TYR A 169 14.34 -3.18 1.53
CA TYR A 169 13.90 -2.89 2.89
C TYR A 169 14.64 -1.65 3.43
N ALA A 170 13.88 -0.62 3.76
CA ALA A 170 14.38 0.67 4.23
C ALA A 170 14.30 0.82 5.76
N GLY A 171 13.91 -0.23 6.48
CA GLY A 171 13.79 -0.22 7.93
C GLY A 171 12.36 0.07 8.40
N THR A 172 12.24 0.68 9.58
CA THR A 172 10.95 1.02 10.17
C THR A 172 10.81 2.51 10.40
N LYS A 173 9.62 3.07 10.19
CA LYS A 173 9.30 4.48 10.44
C LYS A 173 8.06 4.57 11.32
N LYS A 174 8.04 5.52 12.26
CA LYS A 174 6.82 5.86 12.99
C LYS A 174 6.04 6.90 12.20
N ILE A 175 4.75 6.64 11.94
CA ILE A 175 3.83 7.62 11.38
C ILE A 175 2.58 7.64 12.23
N ASN A 176 2.18 8.83 12.71
CA ASN A 176 1.06 9.00 13.63
C ASN A 176 1.11 8.05 14.84
N GLY A 177 2.31 7.84 15.40
CA GLY A 177 2.55 6.95 16.54
C GLY A 177 2.63 5.45 16.19
N GLN A 178 2.19 5.03 15.02
CA GLN A 178 2.24 3.63 14.57
C GLN A 178 3.57 3.32 13.87
N LYS A 179 4.16 2.17 14.18
CA LYS A 179 5.40 1.72 13.56
C LYS A 179 5.09 0.94 12.28
N MET A 180 5.76 1.33 11.20
CA MET A 180 5.58 0.79 9.86
C MET A 180 6.89 0.19 9.36
N HIS A 181 6.84 -0.98 8.74
CA HIS A 181 7.89 -1.45 7.84
C HIS A 181 7.85 -0.64 6.54
N VAL A 182 9.03 -0.29 6.03
CA VAL A 182 9.16 0.53 4.82
C VAL A 182 9.89 -0.25 3.74
N LEU A 183 9.28 -0.38 2.57
CA LEU A 183 9.94 -0.83 1.35
C LEU A 183 10.13 0.34 0.40
N GLU A 184 11.33 0.50 -0.14
CA GLU A 184 11.59 1.38 -1.27
C GLU A 184 11.39 0.59 -2.57
N TYR A 185 10.50 1.08 -3.44
CA TYR A 185 10.30 0.53 -4.78
C TYR A 185 11.20 1.26 -5.79
N GLN A 186 12.01 0.50 -6.51
CA GLN A 186 12.99 0.99 -7.47
C GLN A 186 12.58 0.56 -8.88
N ALA A 187 11.76 1.36 -9.55
CA ALA A 187 11.41 1.15 -10.95
C ALA A 187 12.64 1.31 -11.86
N LYS A 188 12.67 0.61 -13.00
CA LYS A 188 13.73 0.78 -14.02
C LYS A 188 13.83 2.22 -14.52
N ASN A 189 12.68 2.88 -14.67
CA ASN A 189 12.58 4.30 -14.98
C ASN A 189 11.60 4.96 -14.00
N ASN A 190 12.11 5.69 -13.02
CA ASN A 190 11.30 6.39 -12.03
C ASN A 190 11.18 7.90 -12.28
N ALA A 191 11.82 8.46 -13.31
CA ALA A 191 11.88 9.90 -13.59
C ALA A 191 12.23 10.78 -12.36
N GLY A 192 13.05 10.25 -11.44
CA GLY A 192 13.44 10.92 -10.19
C GLY A 192 12.40 10.84 -9.06
N LEU A 193 11.34 10.04 -9.22
CA LEU A 193 10.29 9.85 -8.22
C LEU A 193 10.70 8.74 -7.23
N LYS A 194 11.03 9.13 -6.00
CA LYS A 194 11.25 8.20 -4.89
C LYS A 194 9.91 7.59 -4.48
N THR A 195 9.85 6.27 -4.38
CA THR A 195 8.63 5.54 -4.01
C THR A 195 8.83 4.74 -2.74
N SER A 196 8.02 4.99 -1.71
CA SER A 196 8.06 4.29 -0.42
C SER A 196 6.71 3.66 -0.11
N LEU A 197 6.72 2.35 0.15
CA LEU A 197 5.56 1.54 0.52
C LEU A 197 5.60 1.27 2.03
N TYR A 198 4.50 1.53 2.73
CA TYR A 198 4.42 1.43 4.18
C TYR A 198 3.46 0.32 4.59
N PHE A 199 3.96 -0.59 5.43
CA PHE A 199 3.23 -1.75 5.94
C PHE A 199 3.17 -1.69 7.46
N GLU A 200 1.99 -1.84 8.05
CA GLU A 200 1.82 -1.82 9.50
C GLU A 200 2.56 -2.98 10.18
N GLU A 201 3.33 -2.73 11.24
CA GLU A 201 4.17 -3.77 11.88
C GLU A 201 3.35 -4.95 12.45
N GLY A 202 2.15 -4.70 12.96
CA GLY A 202 1.32 -5.73 13.56
C GLY A 202 0.56 -6.60 12.55
N THR A 203 0.09 -5.99 11.46
CA THR A 203 -0.83 -6.65 10.51
C THR A 203 -0.22 -6.88 9.13
N PHE A 204 0.91 -6.24 8.82
CA PHE A 204 1.55 -6.20 7.51
C PHE A 204 0.65 -5.69 6.37
N ARG A 205 -0.47 -5.04 6.72
CA ARG A 205 -1.34 -4.38 5.75
C ARG A 205 -0.59 -3.21 5.13
N HIS A 206 -0.67 -3.10 3.81
CA HIS A 206 -0.20 -1.92 3.08
C HIS A 206 -1.16 -0.76 3.36
N VAL A 207 -0.69 0.24 4.10
CA VAL A 207 -1.53 1.35 4.58
C VAL A 207 -1.20 2.69 3.94
N ARG A 208 -0.04 2.79 3.27
CA ARG A 208 0.37 4.01 2.59
C ARG A 208 1.39 3.77 1.48
N THR A 209 1.29 4.55 0.41
CA THR A 209 2.36 4.74 -0.58
C THR A 209 2.72 6.22 -0.65
N GLU A 210 4.01 6.53 -0.72
CA GLU A 210 4.50 7.89 -0.96
C GLU A 210 5.32 7.92 -2.23
N TYR A 211 5.00 8.87 -3.11
CA TYR A 211 5.80 9.24 -4.26
C TYR A 211 6.33 10.65 -4.05
N GLU A 212 7.64 10.84 -4.01
CA GLU A 212 8.27 12.14 -3.76
C GLU A 212 9.30 12.45 -4.85
N LYS A 213 9.23 13.65 -5.41
CA LYS A 213 10.26 14.21 -6.26
C LYS A 213 10.72 15.53 -5.66
N ARG A 214 12.02 15.61 -5.40
CA ARG A 214 12.70 16.81 -4.91
C ARG A 214 13.66 17.30 -5.99
N LEU A 215 13.53 18.56 -6.37
CA LEU A 215 14.41 19.22 -7.32
C LEU A 215 15.07 20.40 -6.62
N THR A 216 16.40 20.41 -6.61
CA THR A 216 17.20 21.54 -6.12
C THR A 216 17.83 22.20 -7.33
N GLN A 217 17.43 23.43 -7.66
CA GLN A 217 18.07 24.21 -8.71
C GLN A 217 19.19 25.06 -8.11
N GLN A 218 20.40 24.90 -8.64
CA GLN A 218 21.52 25.81 -8.38
C GLN A 218 21.42 26.96 -9.37
N MET A 219 21.18 28.18 -8.87
CA MET A 219 21.26 29.39 -9.68
C MET A 219 22.73 29.64 -10.05
N PRO A 220 23.05 30.05 -11.31
CA PRO A 220 24.40 30.45 -11.68
C PRO A 220 24.89 31.52 -10.71
N SER A 221 26.11 31.36 -10.18
CA SER A 221 26.68 32.31 -9.22
C SER A 221 26.91 33.67 -9.88
N GLN A 222 26.09 34.66 -9.56
CA GLN A 222 26.39 36.07 -9.82
C GLN A 222 27.20 36.63 -8.63
N PRO A 223 28.32 37.33 -8.87
CA PRO A 223 29.06 38.00 -7.81
C PRO A 223 28.16 39.01 -7.09
N GLY A 224 28.02 38.85 -5.76
CA GLY A 224 27.25 39.78 -4.91
C GLY A 224 25.80 39.39 -4.60
N VAL A 225 25.27 38.26 -5.13
CA VAL A 225 23.92 37.78 -4.82
C VAL A 225 24.01 36.52 -3.94
N THR A 226 23.37 36.55 -2.76
CA THR A 226 23.21 35.37 -1.92
C THR A 226 22.43 34.30 -2.68
N GLN A 227 22.99 33.10 -2.83
CA GLN A 227 22.34 32.00 -3.55
C GLN A 227 21.03 31.63 -2.87
N ALA A 228 19.90 32.01 -3.45
CA ALA A 228 18.62 31.39 -3.12
C ALA A 228 18.60 30.00 -3.76
N GLN A 229 18.62 28.95 -2.94
CA GLN A 229 18.37 27.59 -3.42
C GLN A 229 16.87 27.47 -3.72
N ASN A 230 16.53 27.26 -4.99
CA ASN A 230 15.15 27.02 -5.37
C ASN A 230 14.88 25.53 -5.25
N GLU A 231 14.23 25.15 -4.16
CA GLU A 231 13.75 23.79 -3.94
C GLU A 231 12.30 23.67 -4.41
N SER A 232 12.02 22.62 -5.19
CA SER A 232 10.67 22.20 -5.54
C SER A 232 10.44 20.79 -5.04
N ILE A 233 9.40 20.60 -4.23
CA ILE A 233 8.99 19.31 -3.69
C ILE A 233 7.60 19.01 -4.23
N THR A 234 7.49 17.90 -4.95
CA THR A 234 6.21 17.35 -5.38
C THR A 234 6.03 16.01 -4.69
N LYS A 235 4.89 15.83 -4.01
CA LYS A 235 4.55 14.59 -3.32
C LYS A 235 3.12 14.16 -3.64
N LEU A 236 2.98 12.89 -4.01
CA LEU A 236 1.69 12.20 -4.07
C LEU A 236 1.67 11.15 -2.95
N LEU A 237 0.65 11.20 -2.12
CA LEU A 237 0.42 10.30 -1.00
C LEU A 237 -0.82 9.47 -1.27
N GLU A 238 -0.72 8.17 -1.12
CA GLU A 238 -1.85 7.24 -1.08
C GLU A 238 -2.00 6.70 0.34
N GLU A 239 -3.21 6.68 0.89
CA GLU A 239 -3.52 6.09 2.21
C GLU A 239 -4.67 5.09 2.10
N PHE A 240 -4.55 3.96 2.79
CA PHE A 240 -5.50 2.86 2.75
C PHE A 240 -5.95 2.51 4.18
N SER A 241 -7.26 2.42 4.39
CA SER A 241 -7.85 2.17 5.71
C SER A 241 -9.22 1.49 5.60
N ASP A 242 -9.86 1.25 6.75
CA ASP A 242 -11.15 0.58 6.84
C ASP A 242 -11.17 -0.79 6.12
N PHE A 243 -10.23 -1.67 6.49
CA PHE A 243 -10.05 -2.97 5.85
C PHE A 243 -11.20 -3.93 6.18
N LYS A 244 -11.85 -4.50 5.16
CA LYS A 244 -12.94 -5.48 5.33
C LYS A 244 -12.78 -6.65 4.36
N ALA A 245 -13.50 -7.73 4.65
CA ALA A 245 -13.44 -8.96 3.89
C ALA A 245 -14.32 -8.87 2.63
N GLU A 246 -13.72 -9.13 1.46
CA GLU A 246 -14.34 -9.12 0.14
C GLU A 246 -13.90 -10.36 -0.64
N LYS A 247 -14.82 -11.32 -0.82
CA LYS A 247 -14.56 -12.61 -1.52
C LYS A 247 -13.28 -13.33 -1.04
N GLY A 248 -13.02 -13.32 0.26
CA GLY A 248 -11.85 -13.98 0.86
C GLY A 248 -10.56 -13.16 0.80
N LEU A 249 -10.61 -11.92 0.30
CA LEU A 249 -9.55 -10.93 0.44
C LEU A 249 -9.89 -9.92 1.54
N LEU A 250 -8.89 -9.38 2.20
CA LEU A 250 -9.00 -8.24 3.10
C LEU A 250 -8.55 -6.98 2.35
N LEU A 251 -9.50 -6.13 1.98
CA LEU A 251 -9.26 -4.95 1.14
C LEU A 251 -9.68 -3.66 1.85
N PRO A 252 -9.04 -2.51 1.56
CA PRO A 252 -9.41 -1.24 2.17
C PRO A 252 -10.74 -0.72 1.59
N HIS A 253 -11.62 -0.19 2.43
CA HIS A 253 -12.85 0.50 2.01
C HIS A 253 -12.73 2.02 2.02
N ALA A 254 -11.66 2.54 2.62
CA ALA A 254 -11.31 3.96 2.57
C ALA A 254 -9.95 4.10 1.89
N TYR A 255 -9.92 4.87 0.82
CA TYR A 255 -8.73 5.16 0.04
C TYR A 255 -8.59 6.68 -0.10
N LYS A 256 -7.39 7.22 0.06
CA LYS A 256 -7.15 8.64 -0.09
C LYS A 256 -5.94 8.89 -0.98
N ILE A 257 -6.08 9.85 -1.88
CA ILE A 257 -4.98 10.43 -2.65
C ILE A 257 -4.79 11.85 -2.15
N GLN A 258 -3.55 12.26 -1.87
CA GLN A 258 -3.21 13.65 -1.59
C GLN A 258 -2.05 14.08 -2.47
N LEU A 259 -2.24 15.16 -3.20
CA LEU A 259 -1.20 15.80 -4.00
C LEU A 259 -0.77 17.10 -3.32
N SER A 260 0.52 17.21 -3.03
CA SER A 260 1.14 18.46 -2.59
C SER A 260 2.27 18.86 -3.54
N ILE A 261 2.25 20.11 -3.98
CA ILE A 261 3.34 20.72 -4.76
C ILE A 261 3.76 21.96 -4.00
N GLU A 262 5.03 22.03 -3.64
CA GLU A 262 5.64 23.21 -3.03
C GLU A 262 6.82 23.64 -3.90
N SER A 263 6.71 24.84 -4.45
CA SER A 263 7.75 25.52 -5.21
C SER A 263 7.63 27.02 -4.98
N LEU A 264 8.59 27.80 -5.47
CA LEU A 264 8.55 29.26 -5.36
C LEU A 264 7.25 29.87 -5.89
N ASN A 265 6.76 29.38 -7.03
CA ASN A 265 5.67 30.02 -7.77
C ASN A 265 4.35 29.27 -7.67
N LEU A 266 4.34 28.08 -7.06
CA LEU A 266 3.16 27.23 -7.01
C LEU A 266 3.10 26.48 -5.69
N ARG A 267 1.96 26.59 -5.02
CA ARG A 267 1.59 25.80 -3.85
C ARG A 267 0.26 25.11 -4.11
N VAL A 268 0.27 23.78 -4.10
CA VAL A 268 -0.91 22.94 -4.30
C VAL A 268 -1.06 22.04 -3.08
N LEU A 269 -2.28 21.92 -2.60
CA LEU A 269 -2.69 20.88 -1.66
C LEU A 269 -4.11 20.46 -2.01
N GLN A 270 -4.24 19.24 -2.51
CA GLN A 270 -5.48 18.67 -3.00
C GLN A 270 -5.62 17.25 -2.46
N ASP A 271 -6.81 16.92 -1.96
CA ASP A 271 -7.17 15.62 -1.42
C ASP A 271 -8.30 15.01 -2.26
N TRP A 272 -8.27 13.70 -2.49
CA TRP A 272 -9.39 12.91 -2.98
C TRP A 272 -9.61 11.75 -2.02
N VAL A 273 -10.74 11.76 -1.31
CA VAL A 273 -11.09 10.74 -0.31
C VAL A 273 -12.20 9.87 -0.87
N PHE A 274 -11.93 8.59 -1.05
CA PHE A 274 -12.81 7.59 -1.62
C PHE A 274 -13.46 6.76 -0.52
N THR A 275 -14.77 6.56 -0.61
CA THR A 275 -15.52 5.56 0.16
C THR A 275 -15.97 4.45 -0.79
N LEU A 276 -15.36 3.27 -0.65
CA LEU A 276 -15.54 2.14 -1.55
C LEU A 276 -16.59 1.18 -0.97
N THR A 277 -17.65 0.93 -1.75
CA THR A 277 -18.86 0.26 -1.23
C THR A 277 -19.18 -1.04 -1.95
N THR A 278 -18.82 -1.16 -3.23
CA THR A 278 -19.21 -2.32 -4.05
C THR A 278 -17.99 -2.91 -4.72
N PHE A 279 -17.71 -4.18 -4.42
CA PHE A 279 -16.59 -4.92 -4.99
C PHE A 279 -17.12 -6.02 -5.91
N SER A 280 -16.73 -5.97 -7.17
CA SER A 280 -17.01 -6.99 -8.18
C SER A 280 -15.70 -7.57 -8.69
N PHE A 281 -15.64 -8.90 -8.75
CA PHE A 281 -14.44 -9.63 -9.13
C PHE A 281 -14.70 -10.47 -10.37
N ASN A 282 -13.66 -10.69 -11.18
CA ASN A 282 -13.69 -11.58 -12.34
C ASN A 282 -14.77 -11.22 -13.37
N ARG A 283 -15.17 -9.95 -13.43
CA ARG A 283 -15.92 -9.40 -14.55
C ARG A 283 -14.95 -9.06 -15.65
N GLU A 284 -15.26 -9.47 -16.87
CA GLU A 284 -14.54 -8.99 -18.04
C GLU A 284 -14.77 -7.47 -18.14
N ILE A 285 -13.66 -6.73 -18.25
CA ILE A 285 -13.67 -5.29 -18.46
C ILE A 285 -13.17 -5.08 -19.89
N ASP A 286 -13.98 -4.39 -20.70
CA ASP A 286 -13.60 -4.07 -22.07
C ASP A 286 -12.29 -3.27 -22.07
N ASN A 287 -11.38 -3.62 -22.97
CA ASN A 287 -10.05 -3.00 -23.02
C ASN A 287 -10.13 -1.48 -23.27
N SER A 288 -11.16 -1.01 -23.97
CA SER A 288 -11.37 0.41 -24.27
C SER A 288 -11.70 1.25 -23.03
N GLU A 289 -12.23 0.64 -21.97
CA GLU A 289 -12.51 1.34 -20.70
C GLU A 289 -11.23 1.88 -20.05
N PHE A 290 -10.08 1.28 -20.31
CA PHE A 290 -8.79 1.73 -19.78
C PHE A 290 -8.17 2.91 -20.56
N ASP A 291 -8.77 3.32 -21.69
CA ASP A 291 -8.41 4.54 -22.41
C ASP A 291 -9.47 5.64 -22.17
N VAL A 292 -9.18 6.52 -21.20
CA VAL A 292 -10.14 7.55 -20.75
C VAL A 292 -10.30 8.72 -21.72
N ARG A 293 -9.58 8.73 -22.86
CA ARG A 293 -9.80 9.72 -23.93
C ARG A 293 -11.05 9.40 -24.75
N THR A 294 -11.46 8.14 -24.76
CA THR A 294 -12.45 7.61 -25.71
C THR A 294 -13.90 7.74 -25.26
N SER A 295 -14.19 8.40 -24.13
CA SER A 295 -15.55 8.47 -23.55
C SER A 295 -16.47 9.49 -24.26
N ASN A 296 -16.57 9.40 -25.59
CA ASN A 296 -17.53 10.13 -26.43
C ASN A 296 -18.07 9.29 -27.60
N LYS A 297 -18.10 7.95 -27.49
CA LYS A 297 -19.02 7.17 -28.32
C LYS A 297 -20.38 7.15 -27.65
N LYS A 298 -21.23 8.11 -28.03
CA LYS A 298 -22.68 8.03 -27.80
C LYS A 298 -23.16 6.67 -28.29
N SER A 299 -23.81 5.89 -27.41
CA SER A 299 -24.77 4.88 -27.84
C SER A 299 -26.02 5.57 -28.37
#